data_AF-A0A317CQ99-F1
#
_entry.id   AF-A0A317CQ99-F1
#
_cell.length_a   1.000
_cell.length_b   1.000
_cell.length_c   1.000
_cell.angle_alpha   90.00
_cell.angle_beta   90.00
_cell.angle_gamma   90.00
#
_symmetry.space_group_name_H-M   'P 1'
#
loop_
_entity.id
_entity.type
_entity.pdbx_description
1 polymer ?
#
loop_
_entity_poly.entity_id
_entity_poly.type
_entity_poly.pdbx_seq_one_letter_code
_entity_poly.pdbx_strand_id
1 'polypeptide(L)'
;MNCWEILGIEPDSDKKTIKIAYAKLLKQCRPDEDPDGFQQLHRAYKNALMWGPVEFVKDDTPWMTEEGKPTQQTEPETEIDVAKNGIPKDSIAKDDAFGLEGAQIAEASESFVLEASDTDNADAWLLEEVPTLSEEDQALLAEISQQEESFGKDWESLYTQVNAIIKSIKQANDIDSWRFIESLPSMRDLEFRKATADKVFEVIAEVNQSSLQSKNLFIKRPVINYLNGLFHWDKKWQQYDYQYNRSMLDAVFPYLEEADRPIKGGKQKRELYYYRRAMAFSIDMIVLILVAMFVDSIAANWGADEESFTAIFWWILLYVLIIIPVQESSRHQGTLGKRIIGLEVISRRGDRINFIHATWRSVVTTFCCMAFKLVLWINLILSWWRSELLQDTLTRSYVRLKPRR
;
A
#
# COMPACT_ATOMS: atom_id res chain seq x y z
N MET A 1 -16.84 -33.13 -4.34
CA MET A 1 -17.49 -32.81 -5.61
C MET A 1 -16.45 -32.30 -6.58
N ASN A 2 -16.37 -32.93 -7.74
CA ASN A 2 -15.49 -32.51 -8.84
C ASN A 2 -16.14 -31.32 -9.60
N CYS A 3 -15.35 -30.55 -10.35
CA CYS A 3 -15.82 -29.40 -11.14
C CYS A 3 -16.94 -29.76 -12.14
N TRP A 4 -16.84 -30.93 -12.78
CA TRP A 4 -17.85 -31.47 -13.70
C TRP A 4 -19.19 -31.76 -13.01
N GLU A 5 -19.16 -32.33 -11.80
CA GLU A 5 -20.35 -32.63 -11.00
C GLU A 5 -21.08 -31.35 -10.54
N ILE A 6 -20.31 -30.29 -10.22
CA ILE A 6 -20.87 -28.99 -9.80
C ILE A 6 -21.51 -28.26 -10.98
N LEU A 7 -20.91 -28.36 -12.17
CA LEU A 7 -21.43 -27.78 -13.41
C LEU A 7 -22.54 -28.63 -14.05
N GLY A 8 -22.71 -29.89 -13.62
CA GLY A 8 -23.72 -30.81 -14.17
C GLY A 8 -23.43 -31.26 -15.61
N ILE A 9 -22.15 -31.38 -15.99
CA ILE A 9 -21.70 -31.72 -17.34
C ILE A 9 -20.74 -32.91 -17.32
N GLU A 10 -20.54 -33.57 -18.47
CA GLU A 10 -19.59 -34.69 -18.59
C GLU A 10 -18.13 -34.22 -18.45
N PRO A 11 -17.23 -35.07 -17.92
CA PRO A 11 -15.80 -34.81 -17.94
C PRO A 11 -15.28 -34.51 -19.36
N ASP A 12 -14.30 -33.62 -19.48
CA ASP A 12 -13.66 -33.23 -20.74
C ASP A 12 -14.60 -32.60 -21.78
N SER A 13 -15.75 -32.06 -21.34
CA SER A 13 -16.66 -31.28 -22.18
C SER A 13 -15.97 -30.07 -22.83
N ASP A 14 -16.42 -29.68 -24.02
CA ASP A 14 -15.85 -28.56 -24.76
C ASP A 14 -16.11 -27.19 -24.08
N LYS A 15 -15.29 -26.19 -24.44
CA LYS A 15 -15.36 -24.83 -23.84
C LYS A 15 -16.76 -24.20 -23.95
N LYS A 16 -17.53 -24.49 -25.01
CA LYS A 16 -18.88 -23.92 -25.18
C LYS A 16 -19.84 -24.55 -24.17
N THR A 17 -19.81 -25.88 -24.01
CA THR A 17 -20.62 -26.60 -23.03
C THR A 17 -20.32 -26.15 -21.60
N ILE A 18 -19.04 -25.95 -21.25
CA ILE A 18 -18.63 -25.43 -19.93
C ILE A 18 -19.22 -24.02 -19.69
N LYS A 19 -19.14 -23.12 -20.66
CA LYS A 19 -19.68 -21.75 -20.57
C LYS A 19 -21.22 -21.74 -20.45
N ILE A 20 -21.91 -22.56 -21.24
CA ILE A 20 -23.38 -22.67 -21.19
C ILE A 20 -23.83 -23.18 -19.82
N ALA A 21 -23.23 -24.26 -19.33
CA ALA A 21 -23.58 -24.85 -18.02
C ALA A 21 -23.37 -23.85 -16.88
N TYR A 22 -22.23 -23.14 -16.90
CA TYR A 22 -21.95 -22.08 -15.93
C TYR A 22 -22.98 -20.95 -16.02
N ALA A 23 -23.32 -20.45 -17.21
CA ALA A 23 -24.29 -19.36 -17.38
C ALA A 23 -25.71 -19.76 -16.93
N LYS A 24 -26.14 -20.99 -17.19
CA LYS A 24 -27.43 -21.52 -16.73
C LYS A 24 -27.50 -21.56 -15.20
N LEU A 25 -26.45 -22.07 -14.55
CA LEU A 25 -26.36 -22.15 -13.09
C LEU A 25 -26.20 -20.75 -12.45
N LEU A 26 -25.49 -19.84 -13.11
CA LEU A 26 -25.31 -18.46 -12.66
C LEU A 26 -26.63 -17.69 -12.62
N LYS A 27 -27.56 -17.94 -13.56
CA LYS A 27 -28.90 -17.35 -13.54
C LYS A 27 -29.74 -17.81 -12.33
N GLN A 28 -29.40 -18.96 -11.74
CA GLN A 28 -30.07 -19.52 -10.56
C GLN A 28 -29.38 -19.09 -9.26
N CYS A 29 -28.05 -18.88 -9.27
CA CYS A 29 -27.27 -18.44 -8.12
C CYS A 29 -27.06 -16.92 -8.12
N ARG A 30 -27.88 -16.18 -7.34
CA ARG A 30 -27.65 -14.75 -7.10
C ARG A 30 -26.55 -14.53 -6.06
N PRO A 31 -25.49 -13.76 -6.36
CA PRO A 31 -24.38 -13.51 -5.42
C PRO A 31 -24.80 -12.86 -4.09
N ASP A 32 -25.92 -12.12 -4.09
CA ASP A 32 -26.46 -11.45 -2.90
C ASP A 32 -27.25 -12.39 -1.97
N GLU A 33 -27.76 -13.51 -2.51
CA GLU A 33 -28.58 -14.48 -1.77
C GLU A 33 -27.75 -15.71 -1.33
N ASP A 34 -26.76 -16.12 -2.13
CA ASP A 34 -25.85 -17.23 -1.82
C ASP A 34 -24.39 -16.97 -2.25
N PRO A 35 -23.60 -16.28 -1.42
CA PRO A 35 -22.19 -15.97 -1.71
C PRO A 35 -21.30 -17.22 -1.80
N ASP A 36 -21.56 -18.23 -0.96
CA ASP A 36 -20.75 -19.44 -0.88
C ASP A 36 -21.02 -20.36 -2.08
N GLY A 37 -22.29 -20.51 -2.49
CA GLY A 37 -22.69 -21.22 -3.70
C GLY A 37 -22.15 -20.58 -4.97
N PHE A 38 -22.15 -19.24 -5.06
CA PHE A 38 -21.52 -18.53 -6.17
C PHE A 38 -20.01 -18.79 -6.26
N GLN A 39 -19.28 -18.73 -5.12
CA GLN A 39 -17.85 -19.02 -5.11
C GLN A 39 -17.54 -20.46 -5.52
N GLN A 40 -18.34 -21.42 -5.08
CA GLN A 40 -18.17 -22.83 -5.43
C GLN A 40 -18.42 -23.09 -6.93
N LEU A 41 -19.50 -22.52 -7.47
CA LEU A 41 -19.83 -22.60 -8.90
C LEU A 41 -18.73 -21.97 -9.76
N HIS A 42 -18.27 -20.78 -9.38
CA HIS A 42 -17.25 -20.04 -10.10
C HIS A 42 -15.88 -20.75 -10.08
N ARG A 43 -15.53 -21.37 -8.93
CA ARG A 43 -14.32 -22.21 -8.84
C ARG A 43 -14.42 -23.45 -9.72
N ALA A 44 -15.59 -24.09 -9.80
CA ALA A 44 -15.80 -25.23 -10.68
C ALA A 44 -15.66 -24.86 -12.16
N TYR A 45 -16.24 -23.73 -12.58
CA TYR A 45 -16.09 -23.19 -13.93
C TYR A 45 -14.62 -22.95 -14.31
N LYS A 46 -13.86 -22.24 -13.47
CA LYS A 46 -12.43 -22.01 -13.72
C LYS A 46 -11.63 -23.29 -13.81
N ASN A 47 -11.89 -24.23 -12.91
CA ASN A 47 -11.23 -25.54 -12.95
C ASN A 47 -11.54 -26.25 -14.27
N ALA A 48 -12.81 -26.36 -14.68
CA ALA A 48 -13.22 -27.03 -15.91
C ALA A 48 -12.56 -26.41 -17.17
N LEU A 49 -12.43 -25.07 -17.22
CA LEU A 49 -11.72 -24.39 -18.31
C LEU A 49 -10.22 -24.74 -18.40
N MET A 50 -9.59 -25.10 -17.28
CA MET A 50 -8.17 -25.50 -17.24
C MET A 50 -7.94 -26.95 -17.72
N TRP A 51 -8.97 -27.79 -17.79
CA TRP A 51 -8.86 -29.19 -18.23
C TRP A 51 -8.97 -29.37 -19.76
N GLY A 52 -9.58 -28.42 -20.49
CA GLY A 52 -9.57 -28.44 -21.96
C GLY A 52 -8.14 -28.27 -22.52
N PRO A 53 -7.85 -28.62 -23.78
CA PRO A 53 -6.51 -28.51 -24.35
C PRO A 53 -5.95 -27.09 -24.15
N VAL A 54 -4.96 -27.00 -23.27
CA VAL A 54 -4.35 -25.75 -22.84
C VAL A 54 -3.23 -25.43 -23.82
N GLU A 55 -3.43 -24.46 -24.71
CA GLU A 55 -2.30 -23.62 -25.09
C GLU A 55 -1.91 -22.88 -23.81
N PHE A 56 -0.87 -23.35 -23.13
CA PHE A 56 -0.29 -22.64 -21.98
C PHE A 56 0.40 -21.39 -22.53
N VAL A 57 -0.38 -20.38 -22.90
CA VAL A 57 0.11 -19.02 -23.03
C VAL A 57 0.26 -18.51 -21.61
N LYS A 58 1.43 -18.79 -21.03
CA LYS A 58 1.95 -17.92 -20.00
C LYS A 58 2.11 -16.57 -20.71
N ASP A 59 1.15 -15.68 -20.52
CA ASP A 59 1.23 -14.33 -21.06
C ASP A 59 2.26 -13.56 -20.22
N ASP A 60 3.52 -13.97 -20.37
CA ASP A 60 4.72 -13.29 -19.89
C ASP A 60 5.01 -12.06 -20.78
N THR A 61 4.11 -11.75 -21.74
CA THR A 61 4.16 -10.53 -22.53
C THR A 61 4.04 -9.35 -21.56
N PRO A 62 5.06 -8.48 -21.50
CA PRO A 62 5.01 -7.33 -20.63
C PRO A 62 3.75 -6.53 -20.91
N TRP A 63 2.94 -6.28 -19.87
CA TRP A 63 1.75 -5.43 -19.93
C TRP A 63 2.10 -3.99 -20.36
N MET A 64 3.38 -3.68 -20.45
CA MET A 64 3.92 -2.41 -20.87
C MET A 64 5.00 -2.65 -21.92
N THR A 65 4.87 -2.03 -23.10
CA THR A 65 5.93 -2.10 -24.13
C THR A 65 7.22 -1.43 -23.66
N GLU A 66 8.37 -1.87 -24.18
CA GLU A 66 9.66 -1.20 -23.97
C GLU A 66 9.63 0.28 -24.41
N GLU A 67 8.86 0.63 -25.45
CA GLU A 67 8.66 2.03 -25.89
C GLU A 67 7.83 2.88 -24.90
N GLY A 68 7.06 2.23 -24.03
CA GLY A 68 6.30 2.90 -22.96
C GLY A 68 7.17 3.22 -21.75
N LYS A 69 8.33 2.56 -21.59
CA LYS A 69 9.19 2.75 -20.42
C LYS A 69 9.75 4.15 -20.38
N PRO A 70 9.71 4.82 -19.22
CA PRO A 70 10.29 6.14 -19.11
C PRO A 70 11.79 6.06 -19.36
N THR A 71 12.23 6.73 -20.43
CA THR A 71 13.65 6.93 -20.72
C THR A 71 14.23 7.78 -19.59
N GLN A 72 15.14 7.22 -18.80
CA GLN A 72 15.87 8.02 -17.82
C GLN A 72 16.66 9.10 -18.57
N GLN A 73 16.21 10.35 -18.45
CA GLN A 73 17.06 11.49 -18.82
C GLN A 73 18.15 11.58 -17.76
N THR A 74 19.30 10.98 -18.05
CA THR A 74 20.54 11.28 -17.34
C THR A 74 20.89 12.73 -17.68
N GLU A 75 20.57 13.67 -16.80
CA GLU A 75 21.24 14.97 -16.81
C GLU A 75 22.75 14.69 -16.61
N PRO A 76 23.64 15.35 -17.36
CA PRO A 76 25.07 15.08 -17.26
C PRO A 76 25.57 15.52 -15.88
N GLU A 77 25.89 14.55 -15.03
CA GLU A 77 26.68 14.82 -13.84
C GLU A 77 28.03 15.37 -14.31
N THR A 78 28.26 16.64 -13.98
CA THR A 78 29.58 17.27 -14.07
C THR A 78 30.62 16.39 -13.38
N GLU A 79 31.58 15.91 -14.17
CA GLU A 79 32.82 15.28 -13.72
C GLU A 79 33.42 16.08 -12.56
N ILE A 80 33.41 15.48 -11.37
CA ILE A 80 34.31 15.86 -10.29
C ILE A 80 35.38 14.78 -10.25
N ASP A 81 36.53 15.12 -10.84
CA ASP A 81 37.81 14.43 -10.72
C ASP A 81 38.12 14.10 -9.25
N VAL A 82 38.09 12.81 -8.91
CA VAL A 82 38.85 12.27 -7.76
C VAL A 82 39.53 10.96 -8.18
N ALA A 83 40.53 11.09 -9.03
CA ALA A 83 41.60 10.11 -9.12
C ALA A 83 42.53 10.28 -7.89
N LYS A 84 42.50 9.33 -6.96
CA LYS A 84 43.64 8.78 -6.19
C LYS A 84 43.15 7.96 -4.99
N ASN A 85 43.10 6.64 -5.15
CA ASN A 85 43.89 5.71 -4.34
C ASN A 85 43.64 4.28 -4.83
N GLY A 86 44.73 3.63 -5.25
CA GLY A 86 44.73 2.34 -5.94
C GLY A 86 44.53 1.14 -5.02
N ILE A 87 44.02 0.07 -5.63
CA ILE A 87 44.11 -1.29 -5.13
C ILE A 87 45.12 -2.02 -6.04
N PRO A 88 46.15 -2.70 -5.51
CA PRO A 88 47.07 -3.48 -6.32
C PRO A 88 46.45 -4.81 -6.79
N LYS A 89 46.67 -5.14 -8.06
CA LYS A 89 46.59 -6.51 -8.60
C LYS A 89 47.95 -7.19 -8.40
N ASP A 90 47.97 -8.44 -7.94
CA ASP A 90 48.56 -9.58 -8.68
C ASP A 90 48.72 -10.87 -7.85
N SER A 91 48.80 -11.98 -8.59
CA SER A 91 49.06 -13.40 -8.28
C SER A 91 47.81 -14.25 -8.00
N ILE A 92 47.32 -15.11 -8.92
CA ILE A 92 47.87 -16.24 -9.73
C ILE A 92 48.16 -17.50 -8.90
N ALA A 93 47.55 -18.61 -9.38
CA ALA A 93 47.76 -20.06 -9.12
C ALA A 93 47.04 -20.62 -7.88
N LYS A 94 46.49 -21.86 -7.85
CA LYS A 94 46.33 -22.99 -8.80
C LYS A 94 45.53 -24.09 -8.07
N ASP A 95 44.77 -24.88 -8.83
CA ASP A 95 44.45 -26.33 -8.64
C ASP A 95 43.61 -26.72 -7.39
N ASP A 96 42.60 -27.60 -7.38
CA ASP A 96 42.31 -28.91 -8.04
C ASP A 96 40.76 -29.04 -8.23
N ALA A 97 40.19 -29.38 -9.39
CA ALA A 97 40.08 -30.68 -10.09
C ALA A 97 39.09 -31.71 -9.47
N PHE A 98 38.06 -32.08 -10.26
CA PHE A 98 37.44 -33.42 -10.50
C PHE A 98 36.06 -33.17 -11.16
N GLY A 99 35.92 -33.24 -12.50
CA GLY A 99 35.85 -34.45 -13.33
C GLY A 99 34.36 -34.84 -13.48
N LEU A 100 33.72 -34.87 -14.66
CA LEU A 100 34.04 -35.65 -15.85
C LEU A 100 33.40 -35.04 -17.12
N GLU A 101 34.21 -34.93 -18.20
CA GLU A 101 33.81 -34.92 -19.62
C GLU A 101 33.10 -36.26 -19.97
N GLY A 102 32.23 -36.45 -20.95
CA GLY A 102 31.90 -35.75 -22.19
C GLY A 102 31.65 -36.85 -23.24
N ALA A 103 30.55 -36.82 -24.01
CA ALA A 103 30.43 -37.47 -25.35
C ALA A 103 29.02 -37.31 -25.97
N GLN A 104 29.01 -36.60 -27.11
CA GLN A 104 28.43 -36.98 -28.41
C GLN A 104 26.95 -37.42 -28.54
N ILE A 105 26.18 -36.53 -29.15
CA ILE A 105 25.36 -36.71 -30.38
C ILE A 105 25.05 -38.17 -30.77
N ALA A 106 23.77 -38.54 -30.68
CA ALA A 106 23.13 -39.49 -31.58
C ALA A 106 21.61 -39.23 -31.64
N GLU A 107 21.10 -39.15 -32.87
CA GLU A 107 19.69 -39.12 -33.25
C GLU A 107 18.96 -40.37 -32.74
N ALA A 108 17.75 -40.19 -32.22
CA ALA A 108 16.76 -41.27 -32.16
C ALA A 108 15.35 -40.65 -32.06
N SER A 109 14.78 -40.38 -33.24
CA SER A 109 13.35 -40.32 -33.45
C SER A 109 12.78 -41.75 -33.34
N GLU A 110 12.06 -42.05 -32.26
CA GLU A 110 11.23 -43.25 -32.18
C GLU A 110 9.78 -42.91 -32.50
N SER A 111 9.40 -43.22 -33.73
CA SER A 111 8.04 -43.42 -34.18
C SER A 111 7.46 -44.68 -33.54
N PHE A 112 6.49 -44.52 -32.64
CA PHE A 112 5.67 -45.64 -32.17
C PHE A 112 4.50 -45.85 -33.12
N VAL A 113 4.57 -46.92 -33.90
CA VAL A 113 3.53 -47.42 -34.81
C VAL A 113 2.50 -48.17 -33.98
N LEU A 114 1.23 -47.74 -34.05
CA LEU A 114 0.10 -48.55 -33.59
C LEU A 114 -0.41 -49.40 -34.77
N GLU A 115 -0.31 -50.71 -34.60
CA GLU A 115 -0.84 -51.74 -35.48
C GLU A 115 -2.37 -51.60 -35.63
N ALA A 116 -2.81 -51.56 -36.88
CA ALA A 116 -4.21 -51.71 -37.25
C ALA A 116 -4.63 -53.17 -37.03
N SER A 117 -5.59 -53.40 -36.14
CA SER A 117 -6.37 -54.63 -36.11
C SER A 117 -7.67 -54.42 -36.88
N ASP A 118 -7.81 -55.20 -37.95
CA ASP A 118 -9.02 -55.32 -38.76
C ASP A 118 -10.23 -55.68 -37.88
N THR A 119 -11.24 -54.82 -37.90
CA THR A 119 -12.64 -55.26 -37.76
C THR A 119 -13.45 -54.57 -38.85
N ASP A 120 -13.85 -55.38 -39.83
CA ASP A 120 -14.85 -55.07 -40.84
C ASP A 120 -16.16 -54.61 -40.18
N ASN A 121 -16.40 -53.31 -40.14
CA ASN A 121 -17.74 -52.74 -40.11
C ASN A 121 -17.72 -51.26 -40.58
N ALA A 122 -17.46 -51.06 -41.87
CA ALA A 122 -17.20 -49.75 -42.46
C ALA A 122 -18.45 -48.91 -42.83
N ASP A 123 -19.66 -49.29 -42.41
CA ASP A 123 -20.90 -48.58 -42.80
C ASP A 123 -21.90 -48.34 -41.65
N ALA A 124 -21.42 -48.10 -40.43
CA ALA A 124 -22.32 -47.83 -39.29
C ALA A 124 -21.81 -46.80 -38.26
N TRP A 125 -20.88 -45.92 -38.63
CA TRP A 125 -20.72 -44.67 -37.88
C TRP A 125 -21.81 -43.72 -38.34
N LEU A 126 -23.01 -43.93 -37.75
CA LEU A 126 -24.03 -42.91 -37.64
C LEU A 126 -23.31 -41.58 -37.36
N LEU A 127 -23.56 -40.59 -38.21
CA LEU A 127 -23.37 -39.19 -37.86
C LEU A 127 -24.06 -39.01 -36.51
N GLU A 128 -23.32 -39.10 -35.40
CA GLU A 128 -23.75 -38.56 -34.13
C GLU A 128 -24.04 -37.10 -34.43
N GLU A 129 -25.34 -36.77 -34.52
CA GLU A 129 -25.81 -35.42 -34.60
C GLU A 129 -25.13 -34.68 -33.45
N VAL A 130 -24.12 -33.86 -33.75
CA VAL A 130 -23.59 -32.87 -32.80
C VAL A 130 -24.83 -32.20 -32.23
N PRO A 131 -25.13 -32.33 -30.92
CA PRO A 131 -26.40 -31.90 -30.38
C PRO A 131 -26.59 -30.45 -30.79
N THR A 132 -27.57 -30.20 -31.64
CA THR A 132 -27.83 -28.85 -32.17
C THR A 132 -28.19 -28.01 -30.95
N LEU A 133 -27.27 -27.12 -30.57
CA LEU A 133 -27.44 -26.23 -29.41
C LEU A 133 -28.83 -25.59 -29.48
N SER A 134 -29.59 -25.68 -28.39
CA SER A 134 -30.91 -25.05 -28.27
C SER A 134 -30.82 -23.56 -28.60
N GLU A 135 -31.89 -22.96 -29.13
CA GLU A 135 -31.94 -21.52 -29.41
C GLU A 135 -31.61 -20.67 -28.16
N GLU A 136 -32.00 -21.15 -26.97
CA GLU A 136 -31.66 -20.53 -25.69
C GLU A 136 -30.15 -20.59 -25.39
N ASP A 137 -29.49 -21.68 -25.75
CA ASP A 137 -28.05 -21.88 -25.55
C ASP A 137 -27.22 -21.05 -26.54
N GLN A 138 -27.73 -20.89 -27.77
CA GLN A 138 -27.13 -20.00 -28.77
C GLN A 138 -27.25 -18.53 -28.33
N ALA A 139 -28.40 -18.11 -27.79
CA ALA A 139 -28.59 -16.76 -27.27
C ALA A 139 -27.68 -16.49 -26.06
N LEU A 140 -27.53 -17.45 -25.15
CA LEU A 140 -26.60 -17.37 -24.01
C LEU A 140 -25.14 -17.22 -24.46
N LEU A 141 -24.71 -18.02 -25.45
CA LEU A 141 -23.36 -17.91 -26.00
C LEU A 141 -23.13 -16.56 -26.69
N ALA A 142 -24.13 -16.03 -27.39
CA ALA A 142 -24.05 -14.72 -28.01
C ALA A 142 -23.91 -13.60 -26.96
N GLU A 143 -24.66 -13.68 -25.85
CA GLU A 143 -24.57 -12.74 -24.73
C GLU A 143 -23.17 -12.78 -24.07
N ILE A 144 -22.66 -14.00 -23.79
CA ILE A 144 -21.29 -14.18 -23.25
C ILE A 144 -20.24 -13.62 -24.21
N SER A 145 -20.36 -13.93 -25.50
CA SER A 145 -19.40 -13.44 -26.51
C SER A 145 -19.42 -11.91 -26.61
N GLN A 146 -20.59 -11.28 -26.53
CA GLN A 146 -20.73 -9.83 -26.54
C GLN A 146 -20.09 -9.20 -25.28
N GLN A 147 -20.27 -9.83 -24.12
CA GLN A 147 -19.65 -9.40 -22.89
C GLN A 147 -18.11 -9.54 -22.95
N GLU A 148 -17.60 -10.67 -23.43
CA GLU A 148 -16.15 -10.89 -23.64
C GLU A 148 -15.55 -9.87 -24.61
N GLU A 149 -16.27 -9.52 -25.68
CA GLU A 149 -15.84 -8.47 -26.62
C GLU A 149 -15.80 -7.09 -25.95
N SER A 150 -16.77 -6.79 -25.08
CA SER A 150 -16.78 -5.54 -24.31
C SER A 150 -15.59 -5.45 -23.34
N PHE A 151 -15.26 -6.55 -22.66
CA PHE A 151 -14.07 -6.63 -21.81
C PHE A 151 -12.80 -6.43 -22.61
N GLY A 152 -12.69 -7.04 -23.80
CA GLY A 152 -11.55 -6.85 -24.68
C GLY A 152 -11.32 -5.38 -25.07
N LYS A 153 -12.39 -4.66 -25.43
CA LYS A 153 -12.32 -3.24 -25.79
C LYS A 153 -11.90 -2.35 -24.61
N ASP A 154 -12.48 -2.59 -23.43
CA ASP A 154 -12.10 -1.86 -22.22
C ASP A 154 -10.66 -2.16 -21.80
N TRP A 155 -10.20 -3.39 -22.00
CA TRP A 155 -8.83 -3.82 -21.72
C TRP A 155 -7.82 -3.16 -22.66
N GLU A 156 -8.11 -3.11 -23.96
CA GLU A 156 -7.30 -2.40 -24.95
C GLU A 156 -7.25 -0.90 -24.63
N SER A 157 -8.39 -0.29 -24.30
CA SER A 157 -8.45 1.11 -23.88
C SER A 157 -7.61 1.39 -22.64
N LEU A 158 -7.69 0.51 -21.64
CA LEU A 158 -6.90 0.60 -20.41
C LEU A 158 -5.41 0.54 -20.73
N TYR A 159 -5.01 -0.46 -21.51
CA TYR A 159 -3.62 -0.65 -21.93
C TYR A 159 -3.07 0.59 -22.65
N THR A 160 -3.80 1.11 -23.65
CA THR A 160 -3.35 2.28 -24.43
C THR A 160 -3.23 3.52 -23.55
N GLN A 161 -4.20 3.78 -22.67
CA GLN A 161 -4.20 4.97 -21.83
C GLN A 161 -3.12 4.92 -20.74
N VAL A 162 -2.95 3.79 -20.06
CA VAL A 162 -1.87 3.62 -19.07
C VAL A 162 -0.51 3.83 -19.72
N ASN A 163 -0.27 3.21 -20.89
CA ASN A 163 0.97 3.39 -21.65
C ASN A 163 1.20 4.84 -22.11
N ALA A 164 0.14 5.59 -22.41
CA ALA A 164 0.26 7.01 -22.75
C ALA A 164 0.64 7.86 -21.53
N ILE A 165 0.00 7.62 -20.38
CA ILE A 165 0.19 8.38 -19.13
C ILE A 165 1.63 8.24 -18.62
N ILE A 166 2.17 7.01 -18.61
CA ILE A 166 3.50 6.73 -18.06
C ILE A 166 4.66 7.24 -18.91
N LYS A 167 4.43 7.56 -20.20
CA LYS A 167 5.43 8.21 -21.07
C LYS A 167 5.80 9.62 -20.60
N SER A 168 4.93 10.30 -19.86
CA SER A 168 5.16 11.66 -19.37
C SER A 168 5.12 11.74 -17.85
N ILE A 169 6.21 12.19 -17.23
CA ILE A 169 6.27 12.44 -15.78
C ILE A 169 5.13 13.35 -15.31
N LYS A 170 4.74 14.33 -16.14
CA LYS A 170 3.67 15.29 -15.79
C LYS A 170 2.30 14.61 -15.73
N GLN A 171 1.98 13.76 -16.71
CA GLN A 171 0.70 13.03 -16.74
C GLN A 171 0.68 11.90 -15.71
N ALA A 172 1.79 11.16 -15.56
CA ALA A 172 1.92 10.10 -14.58
C ALA A 172 1.69 10.58 -13.13
N ASN A 173 1.99 11.86 -12.85
CA ASN A 173 1.81 12.49 -11.54
C ASN A 173 0.55 13.37 -11.43
N ASP A 174 -0.30 13.39 -12.45
CA ASP A 174 -1.57 14.09 -12.44
C ASP A 174 -2.70 13.10 -12.15
N ILE A 175 -3.49 13.35 -11.09
CA ILE A 175 -4.56 12.45 -10.66
C ILE A 175 -5.66 12.38 -11.71
N ASP A 176 -5.97 13.49 -12.38
CA ASP A 176 -7.07 13.54 -13.36
C ASP A 176 -6.77 12.66 -14.57
N SER A 177 -5.49 12.50 -14.92
CA SER A 177 -5.03 11.57 -15.96
C SER A 177 -5.35 10.10 -15.64
N TRP A 178 -5.51 9.71 -14.37
CA TRP A 178 -5.82 8.32 -13.98
C TRP A 178 -7.33 8.06 -13.78
N ARG A 179 -8.17 9.10 -13.76
CA ARG A 179 -9.62 8.97 -13.49
C ARG A 179 -10.39 8.19 -14.55
N PHE A 180 -9.85 8.06 -15.75
CA PHE A 180 -10.49 7.29 -16.82
C PHE A 180 -10.74 5.83 -16.40
N ILE A 181 -9.91 5.27 -15.49
CA ILE A 181 -10.07 3.90 -15.02
C ILE A 181 -11.47 3.73 -14.40
N GLU A 182 -11.93 4.68 -13.59
CA GLU A 182 -13.27 4.62 -12.99
C GLU A 182 -14.41 4.72 -14.02
N SER A 183 -14.13 5.29 -15.20
CA SER A 183 -15.12 5.47 -16.27
C SER A 183 -15.35 4.22 -17.12
N LEU A 184 -14.50 3.20 -17.00
CA LEU A 184 -14.61 1.96 -17.77
C LEU A 184 -15.87 1.18 -17.33
N PRO A 185 -16.79 0.84 -18.26
CA PRO A 185 -17.99 0.07 -17.94
C PRO A 185 -17.69 -1.25 -17.22
N SER A 186 -16.59 -1.91 -17.61
CA SER A 186 -16.16 -3.20 -17.08
C SER A 186 -15.65 -3.16 -15.64
N MET A 187 -15.40 -1.99 -15.06
CA MET A 187 -14.93 -1.88 -13.66
C MET A 187 -15.96 -2.28 -12.60
N ARG A 188 -17.21 -2.49 -13.01
CA ARG A 188 -18.25 -3.10 -12.16
C ARG A 188 -18.02 -4.59 -11.95
N ASP A 189 -17.34 -5.25 -12.89
CA ASP A 189 -17.00 -6.65 -12.77
C ASP A 189 -15.84 -6.85 -11.79
N LEU A 190 -16.00 -7.83 -10.89
CA LEU A 190 -15.03 -8.07 -9.82
C LEU A 190 -13.71 -8.63 -10.36
N GLU A 191 -13.78 -9.47 -11.39
CA GLU A 191 -12.61 -10.11 -11.99
C GLU A 191 -11.81 -9.11 -12.79
N PHE A 192 -12.49 -8.34 -13.64
CA PHE A 192 -11.88 -7.28 -14.43
C PHE A 192 -11.22 -6.24 -13.53
N ARG A 193 -11.90 -5.81 -12.45
CA ARG A 193 -11.34 -4.87 -11.48
C ARG A 193 -10.11 -5.43 -10.77
N LYS A 194 -10.10 -6.73 -10.43
CA LYS A 194 -8.93 -7.38 -9.82
C LYS A 194 -7.76 -7.45 -10.82
N ALA A 195 -8.01 -7.92 -12.04
CA ALA A 195 -6.98 -8.00 -13.08
C ALA A 195 -6.38 -6.61 -13.39
N THR A 196 -7.24 -5.59 -13.43
CA THR A 196 -6.84 -4.20 -13.57
C THR A 196 -5.96 -3.74 -12.41
N ALA A 197 -6.35 -4.03 -11.17
CA ALA A 197 -5.58 -3.68 -9.98
C ALA A 197 -4.16 -4.26 -10.02
N ASP A 198 -4.05 -5.52 -10.44
CA ASP A 198 -2.79 -6.25 -10.49
C ASP A 198 -1.88 -5.71 -11.61
N LYS A 199 -2.44 -5.48 -12.81
CA LYS A 199 -1.69 -4.93 -13.94
C LYS A 199 -1.27 -3.47 -13.76
N VAL A 200 -2.13 -2.63 -13.18
CA VAL A 200 -1.76 -1.25 -12.84
C VAL A 200 -0.68 -1.22 -11.76
N PHE A 201 -0.76 -2.10 -10.76
CA PHE A 201 0.29 -2.23 -9.74
C PHE A 201 1.64 -2.62 -10.36
N GLU A 202 1.65 -3.63 -11.23
CA GLU A 202 2.83 -4.11 -11.94
C GLU A 202 3.54 -2.97 -12.68
N VAL A 203 2.80 -2.20 -13.49
CA VAL A 203 3.36 -1.05 -14.24
C VAL A 203 3.99 -0.01 -13.32
N ILE A 204 3.28 0.37 -12.25
CA ILE A 204 3.76 1.39 -11.33
C ILE A 204 5.01 0.91 -10.60
N ALA A 205 5.01 -0.35 -10.17
CA ALA A 205 6.13 -0.97 -9.49
C ALA A 205 7.37 -1.03 -10.39
N GLU A 206 7.23 -1.43 -11.66
CA GLU A 206 8.33 -1.48 -12.63
C GLU A 206 8.94 -0.10 -12.90
N VAL A 207 8.07 0.89 -13.16
CA VAL A 207 8.47 2.26 -13.46
C VAL A 207 9.17 2.90 -12.25
N ASN A 208 8.59 2.74 -11.05
CA ASN A 208 9.19 3.27 -9.83
C ASN A 208 10.47 2.53 -9.46
N GLN A 209 10.52 1.20 -9.56
CA GLN A 209 11.73 0.43 -9.28
C GLN A 209 12.89 0.90 -10.14
N SER A 210 12.65 1.10 -11.44
CA SER A 210 13.65 1.58 -12.38
C SER A 210 14.15 2.97 -11.98
N SER A 211 13.24 3.90 -11.65
CA SER A 211 13.58 5.25 -11.22
C SER A 211 14.25 5.32 -9.84
N LEU A 212 13.95 4.39 -8.93
CA LEU A 212 14.53 4.39 -7.58
C LEU A 212 16.03 4.12 -7.59
N GLN A 213 16.57 3.52 -8.66
CA GLN A 213 18.02 3.41 -8.86
C GLN A 213 18.72 4.78 -8.90
N SER A 214 18.05 5.81 -9.43
CA SER A 214 18.52 7.21 -9.43
C SER A 214 18.06 8.00 -8.20
N LYS A 215 17.59 7.31 -7.14
CA LYS A 215 17.07 7.89 -5.89
C LYS A 215 15.87 8.83 -6.07
N ASN A 216 15.14 8.72 -7.18
CA ASN A 216 13.94 9.50 -7.44
C ASN A 216 12.73 8.59 -7.65
N LEU A 217 11.55 9.03 -7.22
CA LEU A 217 10.30 8.31 -7.40
C LEU A 217 9.55 8.88 -8.60
N PHE A 218 9.33 8.06 -9.64
CA PHE A 218 8.73 8.51 -10.89
C PHE A 218 7.23 8.86 -10.72
N ILE A 219 6.44 7.90 -10.23
CA ILE A 219 5.03 8.09 -9.85
C ILE A 219 4.97 8.39 -8.37
N LYS A 220 4.57 9.60 -8.01
CA LYS A 220 4.62 10.12 -6.65
C LYS A 220 3.44 9.66 -5.80
N ARG A 221 3.62 9.84 -4.49
CA ARG A 221 2.65 9.53 -3.43
C ARG A 221 1.20 9.93 -3.74
N PRO A 222 0.86 11.12 -4.28
CA PRO A 222 -0.55 11.49 -4.49
C PRO A 222 -1.28 10.52 -5.43
N VAL A 223 -0.65 10.12 -6.54
CA VAL A 223 -1.22 9.19 -7.51
C VAL A 223 -1.24 7.77 -6.95
N ILE A 224 -0.17 7.31 -6.31
CA ILE A 224 -0.13 5.98 -5.68
C ILE A 224 -1.28 5.83 -4.67
N ASN A 225 -1.53 6.86 -3.86
CA ASN A 225 -2.60 6.83 -2.86
C ASN A 225 -3.99 6.93 -3.47
N TYR A 226 -4.16 7.71 -4.55
CA TYR A 226 -5.41 7.71 -5.31
C TYR A 226 -5.73 6.32 -5.86
N LEU A 227 -4.78 5.65 -6.49
CA LEU A 227 -4.95 4.31 -7.04
C LEU A 227 -5.15 3.26 -5.94
N ASN A 228 -4.46 3.39 -4.80
CA ASN A 228 -4.74 2.55 -3.63
C ASN A 228 -6.16 2.77 -3.08
N GLY A 229 -6.70 3.99 -3.17
CA GLY A 229 -8.10 4.29 -2.86
C GLY A 229 -9.07 3.51 -3.76
N LEU A 230 -8.71 3.33 -5.04
CA LEU A 230 -9.51 2.60 -6.01
C LEU A 230 -9.39 1.07 -5.88
N PHE A 231 -8.20 0.55 -5.59
CA PHE A 231 -7.92 -0.89 -5.65
C PHE A 231 -7.69 -1.58 -4.30
N HIS A 232 -7.43 -0.80 -3.24
CA HIS A 232 -7.15 -1.28 -1.89
C HIS A 232 -5.98 -2.28 -1.80
N TRP A 233 -4.86 -1.96 -2.44
CA TRP A 233 -3.64 -2.78 -2.40
C TRP A 233 -3.14 -2.97 -0.96
N ASP A 234 -3.27 -1.96 -0.10
CA ASP A 234 -2.93 -2.01 1.32
C ASP A 234 -3.61 -3.17 2.07
N LYS A 235 -4.85 -3.49 1.73
CA LYS A 235 -5.61 -4.59 2.37
C LYS A 235 -5.24 -5.97 1.83
N LYS A 236 -4.61 -6.02 0.66
CA LYS A 236 -4.28 -7.26 -0.07
C LYS A 236 -2.78 -7.51 -0.18
N TRP A 237 -1.95 -6.80 0.59
CA TRP A 237 -0.48 -6.82 0.45
C TRP A 237 0.13 -8.24 0.46
N GLN A 238 -0.45 -9.18 1.22
CA GLN A 238 -0.02 -10.58 1.30
C GLN A 238 -0.10 -11.31 -0.05
N GLN A 239 -1.08 -10.96 -0.89
CA GLN A 239 -1.24 -11.54 -2.23
C GLN A 239 -0.12 -11.04 -3.14
N TYR A 240 0.19 -9.75 -3.07
CA TYR A 240 1.29 -9.13 -3.84
C TYR A 240 2.66 -9.64 -3.39
N ASP A 241 2.85 -9.92 -2.10
CA ASP A 241 4.10 -10.48 -1.55
C ASP A 241 4.43 -11.88 -2.12
N TYR A 242 3.40 -12.66 -2.48
CA TYR A 242 3.58 -13.96 -3.15
C TYR A 242 3.85 -13.83 -4.66
N GLN A 243 3.27 -12.82 -5.30
CA GLN A 243 3.27 -12.68 -6.76
C GLN A 243 4.46 -11.85 -7.30
N TYR A 244 4.95 -10.87 -6.54
CA TYR A 244 5.96 -9.91 -7.00
C TYR A 244 7.21 -9.94 -6.13
N ASN A 245 8.34 -9.54 -6.72
CA ASN A 245 9.61 -9.49 -6.02
C ASN A 245 9.68 -8.33 -5.01
N ARG A 246 10.61 -8.41 -4.05
CA ARG A 246 10.74 -7.43 -2.98
C ARG A 246 10.96 -6.00 -3.48
N SER A 247 11.73 -5.83 -4.56
CA SER A 247 12.02 -4.52 -5.14
C SER A 247 10.80 -3.83 -5.74
N MET A 248 9.88 -4.57 -6.35
CA MET A 248 8.61 -4.05 -6.85
C MET A 248 7.70 -3.64 -5.70
N LEU A 249 7.66 -4.45 -4.63
CA LEU A 249 6.88 -4.13 -3.43
C LEU A 249 7.40 -2.86 -2.76
N ASP A 250 8.72 -2.74 -2.60
CA ASP A 250 9.37 -1.57 -2.00
C ASP A 250 9.25 -0.30 -2.88
N ALA A 251 8.91 -0.44 -4.16
CA ALA A 251 8.63 0.67 -5.08
C ALA A 251 7.23 1.28 -4.93
N VAL A 252 6.31 0.60 -4.24
CA VAL A 252 4.90 1.02 -4.09
C VAL A 252 4.47 1.11 -2.62
N PHE A 253 4.58 0.02 -1.86
CA PHE A 253 4.00 -0.07 -0.51
C PHE A 253 4.53 0.97 0.49
N PRO A 254 5.85 1.29 0.54
CA PRO A 254 6.37 2.32 1.45
C PRO A 254 5.82 3.74 1.20
N TYR A 255 5.19 3.96 0.05
CA TYR A 255 4.66 5.26 -0.38
C TYR A 255 3.14 5.39 -0.17
N LEU A 256 2.50 4.34 0.36
CA LEU A 256 1.10 4.36 0.77
C LEU A 256 0.93 5.12 2.10
N GLU A 257 -0.15 5.90 2.22
CA GLU A 257 -0.53 6.59 3.46
C GLU A 257 -0.73 5.61 4.62
N GLU A 258 -1.16 4.38 4.35
CA GLU A 258 -1.30 3.33 5.37
C GLU A 258 0.06 2.92 5.96
N ALA A 259 1.15 2.99 5.19
CA ALA A 259 2.50 2.71 5.69
C ALA A 259 2.99 3.77 6.69
N ASP A 260 2.50 5.01 6.58
CA ASP A 260 2.78 6.08 7.54
C ASP A 260 1.93 5.95 8.82
N ARG A 261 0.90 5.10 8.83
CA ARG A 261 0.10 4.87 10.02
C ARG A 261 0.92 4.06 11.05
N PRO A 262 0.91 4.47 12.32
CA PRO A 262 1.61 3.72 13.36
C PRO A 262 1.08 2.29 13.42
N ILE A 263 1.94 1.30 13.13
CA ILE A 263 1.66 -0.11 13.39
C ILE A 263 1.23 -0.23 14.85
N LYS A 264 0.01 -0.75 15.10
CA LYS A 264 -0.49 -0.96 16.47
C LYS A 264 0.48 -1.88 17.22
N GLY A 265 1.25 -1.31 18.15
CA GLY A 265 2.26 -2.02 18.95
C GLY A 265 3.70 -2.00 18.41
N GLY A 266 3.94 -1.39 17.25
CA GLY A 266 5.30 -1.22 16.70
C GLY A 266 6.12 -0.17 17.45
N LYS A 267 7.44 -0.37 17.55
CA LYS A 267 8.37 0.62 18.10
C LYS A 267 8.66 1.68 17.02
N GLN A 268 7.97 2.82 17.04
CA GLN A 268 8.32 3.95 16.19
C GLN A 268 9.69 4.54 16.60
N LYS A 269 10.52 4.90 15.62
CA LYS A 269 11.76 5.65 15.86
C LYS A 269 11.37 7.04 16.39
N ARG A 270 11.80 7.34 17.62
CA ARG A 270 11.34 8.51 18.38
C ARG A 270 12.26 9.68 18.12
N GLU A 271 11.75 10.71 17.45
CA GLU A 271 12.43 11.99 17.38
C GLU A 271 12.01 12.86 18.56
N LEU A 272 12.98 13.25 19.39
CA LEU A 272 12.70 13.97 20.64
C LEU A 272 12.47 15.47 20.42
N TYR A 273 12.88 16.03 19.28
CA TYR A 273 12.66 17.43 18.90
C TYR A 273 13.04 18.46 19.98
N TYR A 274 14.17 18.29 20.66
CA TYR A 274 14.59 19.12 21.80
C TYR A 274 14.48 20.63 21.55
N TYR A 275 15.06 21.13 20.45
CA TYR A 275 15.04 22.56 20.12
C TYR A 275 13.62 23.08 19.88
N ARG A 276 12.79 22.33 19.17
CA ARG A 276 11.39 22.70 18.89
C ARG A 276 10.55 22.69 20.17
N ARG A 277 10.77 21.72 21.06
CA ARG A 277 10.12 21.65 22.37
C ARG A 277 10.55 22.81 23.28
N ALA A 278 11.84 23.14 23.28
CA ALA A 278 12.37 24.29 24.03
C ALA A 278 11.79 25.61 23.53
N MET A 279 11.74 25.84 22.20
CA MET A 279 11.10 27.01 21.62
C MET A 279 9.61 27.10 21.97
N ALA A 280 8.87 25.99 21.84
CA ALA A 280 7.46 25.94 22.19
C ALA A 280 7.23 26.29 23.68
N PHE A 281 8.07 25.75 24.58
CA PHE A 281 8.04 26.08 26.00
C PHE A 281 8.35 27.55 26.28
N SER A 282 9.34 28.13 25.60
CA SER A 282 9.67 29.56 25.74
C SER A 282 8.50 30.45 25.30
N ILE A 283 7.83 30.12 24.19
CA ILE A 283 6.64 30.85 23.73
C ILE A 283 5.51 30.74 24.78
N ASP A 284 5.25 29.53 25.27
CA ASP A 284 4.21 29.30 26.29
C ASP A 284 4.51 30.06 27.61
N MET A 285 5.79 30.16 28.01
CA MET A 285 6.22 30.93 29.18
C MET A 285 6.03 32.44 28.99
N ILE A 286 6.35 32.97 27.80
CA ILE A 286 6.12 34.40 27.48
C ILE A 286 4.62 34.71 27.59
N VAL A 287 3.76 33.86 27.02
CA VAL A 287 2.30 34.04 27.11
C VAL A 287 1.83 33.99 28.55
N LEU A 288 2.31 33.03 29.35
CA LEU A 288 1.95 32.91 30.77
C LEU A 288 2.31 34.18 31.55
N ILE A 289 3.52 34.71 31.35
CA ILE A 289 4.02 35.91 32.06
C ILE A 289 3.24 37.15 31.64
N LEU A 290 3.01 37.35 30.34
CA LEU A 290 2.26 38.50 29.84
C LEU A 290 0.85 38.54 30.40
N VAL A 291 0.16 37.39 30.46
CA VAL A 291 -1.19 37.34 31.04
C VAL A 291 -1.14 37.49 32.57
N ALA A 292 -0.11 36.95 33.24
CA ALA A 292 0.06 37.14 34.68
C ALA A 292 0.22 38.64 35.04
N MET A 293 1.03 39.39 34.29
CA MET A 293 1.19 40.84 34.46
C MET A 293 -0.14 41.59 34.24
N PHE A 294 -0.93 41.17 33.25
CA PHE A 294 -2.23 41.76 32.99
C PHE A 294 -3.23 41.47 34.12
N VAL A 295 -3.26 40.24 34.64
CA VAL A 295 -4.11 39.84 35.77
C VAL A 295 -3.74 40.62 37.03
N ASP A 296 -2.43 40.75 37.32
CA ASP A 296 -1.92 41.54 38.44
C ASP A 296 -2.32 43.02 38.31
N SER A 297 -2.21 43.60 37.11
CA SER A 297 -2.66 44.97 36.84
C SER A 297 -4.17 45.16 37.07
N ILE A 298 -5.01 44.18 36.71
CA ILE A 298 -6.45 44.24 36.98
C ILE A 298 -6.74 44.11 38.47
N ALA A 299 -6.08 43.17 39.15
CA ALA A 299 -6.26 42.94 40.58
C ALA A 299 -5.90 44.19 41.40
N ALA A 300 -4.79 44.84 41.07
CA ALA A 300 -4.38 46.11 41.67
C ALA A 300 -5.43 47.22 41.46
N ASN A 301 -6.03 47.29 40.26
CA ASN A 301 -7.07 48.28 39.96
C ASN A 301 -8.40 48.03 40.72
N TRP A 302 -8.63 46.82 41.23
CA TRP A 302 -9.82 46.46 42.02
C TRP A 302 -9.62 46.57 43.53
N GLY A 303 -8.48 47.11 43.97
CA GLY A 303 -8.21 47.34 45.40
C GLY A 303 -7.91 46.06 46.17
N ALA A 304 -7.40 45.01 45.51
CA ALA A 304 -6.81 43.89 46.22
C ALA A 304 -5.56 44.40 46.99
N ASP A 305 -5.52 44.16 48.30
CA ASP A 305 -4.38 44.49 49.15
C ASP A 305 -3.08 43.85 48.61
N GLU A 306 -1.92 44.39 48.99
CA GLU A 306 -0.54 44.12 48.49
C GLU A 306 -0.07 42.64 48.49
N GLU A 307 -0.94 41.65 48.69
CA GLU A 307 -0.66 40.26 48.40
C GLU A 307 -0.79 39.92 46.90
N SER A 308 -0.12 40.69 46.02
CA SER A 308 0.02 40.39 44.57
C SER A 308 0.48 38.94 44.30
N PHE A 309 1.16 38.33 45.27
CA PHE A 309 1.57 36.94 45.22
C PHE A 309 0.38 35.96 45.08
N THR A 310 -0.78 36.27 45.66
CA THR A 310 -1.94 35.35 45.67
C THR A 310 -2.63 35.28 44.31
N ALA A 311 -2.89 36.41 43.66
CA ALA A 311 -3.55 36.47 42.35
C ALA A 311 -2.71 35.79 41.26
N ILE A 312 -1.40 36.05 41.26
CA ILE A 312 -0.44 35.41 40.35
C ILE A 312 -0.39 33.90 40.59
N PHE A 313 -0.36 33.46 41.86
CA PHE A 313 -0.37 32.05 42.20
C PHE A 313 -1.64 31.34 41.67
N TRP A 314 -2.83 31.91 41.92
CA TRP A 314 -4.09 31.36 41.41
C TRP A 314 -4.16 31.35 39.90
N TRP A 315 -3.62 32.38 39.23
CA TRP A 315 -3.49 32.40 37.78
C TRP A 315 -2.59 31.28 37.25
N ILE A 316 -1.40 31.08 37.84
CA ILE A 316 -0.50 29.99 37.46
C ILE A 316 -1.19 28.64 37.66
N LEU A 317 -1.88 28.45 38.79
CA LEU A 317 -2.62 27.23 39.09
C LEU A 317 -3.72 26.97 38.04
N LEU A 318 -4.52 28.00 37.72
CA LEU A 318 -5.55 27.94 36.68
C LEU A 318 -4.94 27.60 35.31
N TYR A 319 -3.81 28.22 34.97
CA TYR A 319 -3.14 28.02 33.69
C TYR A 319 -2.63 26.58 33.55
N VAL A 320 -1.98 26.07 34.59
CA VAL A 320 -1.39 24.72 34.60
C VAL A 320 -2.47 23.64 34.68
N LEU A 321 -3.50 23.79 35.53
CA LEU A 321 -4.48 22.72 35.75
C LEU A 321 -5.66 22.74 34.78
N ILE A 322 -5.97 23.89 34.16
CA ILE A 322 -7.13 24.03 33.27
C ILE A 322 -6.71 24.43 31.87
N ILE A 323 -6.01 25.55 31.70
CA ILE A 323 -5.77 26.12 30.37
C ILE A 323 -4.89 25.20 29.50
N ILE A 324 -3.77 24.71 30.02
CA ILE A 324 -2.90 23.76 29.28
C ILE A 324 -3.67 22.47 28.95
N PRO A 325 -4.33 21.78 29.91
CA PRO A 325 -5.08 20.56 29.62
C PRO A 325 -6.22 20.75 28.62
N VAL A 326 -6.97 21.85 28.67
CA VAL A 326 -8.00 22.17 27.67
C VAL A 326 -7.38 22.27 26.27
N GLN A 327 -6.22 22.92 26.14
CA GLN A 327 -5.56 23.08 24.85
C GLN A 327 -5.01 21.78 24.29
N GLU A 328 -4.29 21.00 25.09
CA GLU A 328 -3.68 19.73 24.65
C GLU A 328 -4.73 18.65 24.40
N SER A 329 -5.80 18.63 25.18
CA SER A 329 -6.92 17.73 24.95
C SER A 329 -7.88 18.24 23.87
N SER A 330 -7.64 19.37 23.18
CA SER A 330 -8.52 19.91 22.12
C SER A 330 -8.24 19.28 20.73
N ARG A 331 -9.02 19.66 19.70
CA ARG A 331 -8.76 19.28 18.28
C ARG A 331 -7.38 19.69 17.77
N HIS A 332 -6.74 20.66 18.42
CA HIS A 332 -5.42 21.14 18.03
C HIS A 332 -4.28 20.33 18.66
N GLN A 333 -4.58 19.53 19.70
CA GLN A 333 -3.66 18.58 20.32
C GLN A 333 -2.34 19.21 20.81
N GLY A 334 -2.34 20.48 21.22
CA GLY A 334 -1.13 21.16 21.65
C GLY A 334 -1.43 22.52 22.28
N THR A 335 -0.47 23.00 23.07
CA THR A 335 -0.44 24.37 23.60
C THR A 335 -0.16 25.37 22.48
N LEU A 336 -0.38 26.66 22.73
CA LEU A 336 -0.16 27.74 21.75
C LEU A 336 1.24 27.67 21.11
N GLY A 337 2.29 27.59 21.93
CA GLY A 337 3.67 27.49 21.45
C GLY A 337 3.91 26.23 20.62
N LYS A 338 3.35 25.09 21.04
CA LYS A 338 3.45 23.84 20.28
C LYS A 338 2.76 23.95 18.92
N ARG A 339 1.60 24.59 18.84
CA ARG A 339 0.87 24.83 17.58
C ARG A 339 1.68 25.68 16.61
N ILE A 340 2.30 26.75 17.10
CA ILE A 340 3.14 27.64 16.28
C ILE A 340 4.34 26.90 15.68
N ILE A 341 4.96 26.01 16.46
CA ILE A 341 6.13 25.22 16.03
C ILE A 341 5.74 23.98 15.20
N GLY A 342 4.44 23.67 15.09
CA GLY A 342 3.92 22.51 14.36
C GLY A 342 4.02 21.19 15.12
N LEU A 343 4.05 21.23 16.46
CA LEU A 343 4.07 20.06 17.32
C LEU A 343 2.66 19.72 17.82
N GLU A 344 2.37 18.43 17.91
CA GLU A 344 1.16 17.89 18.53
C GLU A 344 1.48 16.82 19.58
N VAL A 345 0.58 16.68 20.55
CA VAL A 345 0.63 15.78 21.68
C VAL A 345 -0.41 14.69 21.48
N ILE A 346 0.05 13.45 21.50
CA ILE A 346 -0.78 12.25 21.31
C ILE A 346 -0.51 11.23 22.41
N SER A 347 -1.45 10.31 22.59
CA SER A 347 -1.28 9.14 23.44
C SER A 347 -0.23 8.21 22.85
N ARG A 348 0.33 7.31 23.66
CA ARG A 348 1.18 6.20 23.19
C ARG A 348 0.53 5.36 22.08
N ARG A 349 -0.81 5.37 21.99
CA ARG A 349 -1.58 4.66 20.94
C ARG A 349 -1.77 5.46 19.65
N GLY A 350 -1.31 6.70 19.58
CA GLY A 350 -1.52 7.59 18.43
C GLY A 350 -2.77 8.46 18.51
N ASP A 351 -3.65 8.20 19.48
CA ASP A 351 -4.91 8.92 19.66
C ASP A 351 -4.74 10.27 20.36
N ARG A 352 -5.74 11.15 20.21
CA ARG A 352 -5.86 12.39 21.00
C ARG A 352 -5.97 12.06 22.49
N ILE A 353 -5.21 12.79 23.32
CA ILE A 353 -5.26 12.62 24.77
C ILE A 353 -6.56 13.22 25.34
N ASN A 354 -7.12 12.57 26.37
CA ASN A 354 -8.28 13.09 27.09
C ASN A 354 -7.87 14.16 28.11
N PHE A 355 -8.86 14.86 28.68
CA PHE A 355 -8.61 15.96 29.62
C PHE A 355 -7.84 15.50 30.87
N ILE A 356 -8.23 14.38 31.50
CA ILE A 356 -7.59 13.84 32.71
C ILE A 356 -6.12 13.51 32.46
N HIS A 357 -5.84 12.88 31.32
CA HIS A 357 -4.50 12.54 30.87
C HIS A 357 -3.68 13.82 30.62
N ALA A 358 -4.27 14.84 30.00
CA ALA A 358 -3.62 16.14 29.80
C ALA A 358 -3.34 16.85 31.14
N THR A 359 -4.25 16.81 32.11
CA THR A 359 -4.03 17.36 33.46
C THR A 359 -2.90 16.65 34.18
N TRP A 360 -2.88 15.30 34.17
CA TRP A 360 -1.77 14.52 34.72
C TRP A 360 -0.45 14.89 34.06
N ARG A 361 -0.45 15.04 32.73
CA ARG A 361 0.74 15.47 31.99
C ARG A 361 1.21 16.87 32.40
N SER A 362 0.30 17.82 32.58
CA SER A 362 0.62 19.18 33.02
C SER A 362 1.27 19.17 34.40
N VAL A 363 0.70 18.43 35.37
CA VAL A 363 1.27 18.27 36.72
C VAL A 363 2.67 17.67 36.69
N VAL A 364 2.86 16.58 35.93
CA VAL A 364 4.18 15.96 35.77
C VAL A 364 5.17 16.93 35.12
N THR A 365 4.74 17.77 34.17
CA THR A 365 5.58 18.80 33.56
C THR A 365 6.08 19.79 34.60
N THR A 366 5.18 20.32 35.43
CA THR A 366 5.52 21.27 36.50
C THR A 366 6.49 20.66 37.50
N PHE A 367 6.26 19.40 37.90
CA PHE A 367 7.20 18.67 38.76
C PHE A 367 8.57 18.49 38.09
N CYS A 368 8.58 18.13 36.80
CA CYS A 368 9.83 17.99 36.04
C CYS A 368 10.60 19.31 35.93
N CYS A 369 9.90 20.44 35.78
CA CYS A 369 10.51 21.77 35.78
C CYS A 369 11.10 22.13 37.15
N MET A 370 10.40 21.83 38.25
CA MET A 370 10.89 22.07 39.61
C MET A 370 12.13 21.23 39.95
N ALA A 371 12.16 19.97 39.50
CA ALA A 371 13.26 19.04 39.73
C ALA A 371 14.46 19.22 38.75
N PHE A 372 14.43 20.27 37.91
CA PHE A 372 15.35 20.64 36.82
C PHE A 372 16.65 19.81 36.70
N LYS A 373 17.59 19.95 37.65
CA LYS A 373 18.93 19.32 37.59
C LYS A 373 18.86 17.79 37.55
N LEU A 374 18.01 17.19 38.38
CA LEU A 374 17.85 15.73 38.45
C LEU A 374 17.18 15.22 37.17
N VAL A 375 16.19 15.95 36.65
CA VAL A 375 15.45 15.57 35.44
C VAL A 375 16.34 15.67 34.19
N LEU A 376 17.26 16.62 34.12
CA LEU A 376 18.23 16.70 33.03
C LEU A 376 19.12 15.45 32.95
N TRP A 377 19.64 14.97 34.08
CA TRP A 377 20.43 13.73 34.12
C TRP A 377 19.60 12.51 33.71
N ILE A 378 18.37 12.41 34.22
CA ILE A 378 17.47 11.30 33.86
C ILE A 378 17.11 11.35 32.37
N ASN A 379 16.82 12.53 31.82
CA ASN A 379 16.54 12.72 30.40
C ASN A 379 17.75 12.38 29.54
N LEU A 380 18.98 12.70 29.96
CA LEU A 380 20.20 12.31 29.24
C LEU A 380 20.31 10.79 29.11
N ILE A 381 20.09 10.06 30.22
CA ILE A 381 20.12 8.60 30.26
C ILE A 381 18.97 8.00 29.43
N LEU A 382 17.73 8.48 29.61
CA LEU A 382 16.56 8.00 28.87
C LEU A 382 16.65 8.29 27.37
N SER A 383 17.24 9.43 27.00
CA SER A 383 17.48 9.79 25.61
C SER A 383 18.46 8.82 24.96
N TRP A 384 19.52 8.43 25.67
CA TRP A 384 20.51 7.47 25.18
C TRP A 384 19.94 6.05 25.08
N TRP A 385 19.14 5.60 26.06
CA TRP A 385 18.65 4.21 26.12
C TRP A 385 17.36 3.93 25.35
N ARG A 386 16.43 4.89 25.37
CA ARG A 386 15.05 4.66 24.89
C ARG A 386 14.55 5.74 23.95
N SER A 387 15.34 6.79 23.71
CA SER A 387 14.92 8.00 23.00
C SER A 387 13.58 8.53 23.56
N GLU A 388 13.48 8.58 24.90
CA GLU A 388 12.31 9.11 25.63
C GLU A 388 12.71 10.27 26.53
N LEU A 389 11.73 11.09 26.89
CA LEU A 389 11.83 12.07 27.96
C LEU A 389 11.06 11.57 29.18
N LEU A 390 11.56 11.85 30.38
CA LEU A 390 10.97 11.41 31.65
C LEU A 390 9.48 11.75 31.74
N GLN A 391 9.11 12.97 31.37
CA GLN A 391 7.71 13.42 31.33
C GLN A 391 6.86 12.53 30.41
N ASP A 392 7.34 12.27 29.19
CA ASP A 392 6.63 11.47 28.18
C ASP A 392 6.47 10.01 28.64
N THR A 393 7.50 9.45 29.27
CA THR A 393 7.49 8.10 29.86
C THR A 393 6.46 7.99 31.00
N LEU A 394 6.51 8.91 31.97
CA LEU A 394 5.61 8.90 33.14
C LEU A 394 4.15 9.12 32.76
N THR A 395 3.93 9.96 31.75
CA THR A 395 2.59 10.33 31.32
C THR A 395 2.06 9.42 30.22
N ARG A 396 2.86 8.51 29.63
CA ARG A 396 2.46 7.67 28.48
C ARG A 396 1.91 8.49 27.32
N SER A 397 2.50 9.65 27.08
CA SER A 397 2.13 10.54 25.98
C SER A 397 3.37 10.92 25.18
N TYR A 398 3.15 11.41 23.97
CA TYR A 398 4.16 11.58 22.95
C TYR A 398 3.96 12.89 22.21
N VAL A 399 5.06 13.51 21.78
CA VAL A 399 5.03 14.74 20.97
C VAL A 399 5.67 14.46 19.63
N ARG A 400 4.98 14.79 18.54
CA ARG A 400 5.46 14.64 17.17
C ARG A 400 5.20 15.89 16.33
N LEU A 401 5.82 15.95 15.15
CA LEU A 401 5.46 16.91 14.13
C LEU A 401 4.08 16.59 13.57
N LYS A 402 3.24 17.61 13.45
CA LYS A 402 1.94 17.50 12.80
C LYS A 402 2.17 17.30 11.29
N PRO A 403 1.63 16.24 10.68
CA PRO A 403 1.76 16.03 9.24
C PRO A 403 1.13 17.22 8.50
N ARG A 404 1.84 17.74 7.49
CA ARG A 404 1.28 18.75 6.58
C ARG A 404 0.13 18.09 5.82
N ARG A 405 -1.10 18.54 6.10
CA ARG A 405 -2.27 18.19 5.29
C ARG A 405 -2.23 18.91 3.96
#